data_AF-A0A537QT56-F1
#
_entry.id   AF-A0A537QT56-F1
#
_cell.length_a   1.000
_cell.length_b   1.000
_cell.length_c   1.000
_cell.angle_alpha   90.00
_cell.angle_beta   90.00
_cell.angle_gamma   90.00
#
_symmetry.space_group_name_H-M   'P 1'
#
loop_
_entity.id
_entity.type
_entity.pdbx_description
1 polymer ?
#
loop_
_entity_poly.entity_id
_entity_poly.type
_entity_poly.pdbx_seq_one_letter_code
_entity_poly.pdbx_strand_id
1 'polypeptide(L)'
;MVGAQPCWKLAYTGSVGSQSLTGIPVVRELRDDPGWAGRARIWPFETGLSPPNEAQIVFAEVWPSWWRKDIRPDYGPPNDRAQVRTVAALFAAANREGALPAWFAGDPKLTQEQRHQVETEEAWTLGVIAPKLPRATPSPPSGAERVGVRWGIPQRSPIPTSPSRRSATGPSLSPLKGGERKKVKYAYLRDPAAIYRRSFATIRAEADFARFPPSLRPLALRLAHAAGDVAILDDLAWSRGAVQAGRRALANGAPILVDATMVAAGIIKNQLPAQNPVLCTLHHPDVREIAAARRTTRSAAGVELWRPHLKGAVVAIGNAPTALFRLLELLAEGADLPALVLGFPVGFVGAAEAKEA
;
A
#
# COMPACT_ATOMS: atom_id res chain seq x y z
N MET A 1 -9.24 -12.82 7.96
CA MET A 1 -9.17 -12.08 6.68
C MET A 1 -7.86 -12.42 5.97
N VAL A 2 -7.82 -13.46 5.15
CA VAL A 2 -6.58 -13.84 4.42
C VAL A 2 -6.46 -12.94 3.19
N GLY A 3 -5.38 -12.16 3.09
CA GLY A 3 -5.10 -11.30 1.93
C GLY A 3 -5.35 -9.80 2.12
N ALA A 4 -5.82 -9.35 3.29
CA ALA A 4 -5.85 -7.92 3.61
C ALA A 4 -4.41 -7.38 3.65
N GLN A 5 -4.19 -6.24 3.00
CA GLN A 5 -2.90 -5.58 2.91
C GLN A 5 -2.98 -4.26 3.68
N PRO A 6 -1.88 -3.75 4.23
CA PRO A 6 -1.93 -2.57 5.08
C PRO A 6 -2.39 -1.35 4.28
N CYS A 7 -3.13 -0.45 4.95
CA CYS A 7 -3.53 0.86 4.42
C CYS A 7 -2.34 1.76 4.06
N TRP A 8 -1.12 1.38 4.45
CA TRP A 8 0.12 2.07 4.09
C TRP A 8 0.79 1.52 2.82
N LYS A 9 0.29 0.41 2.26
CA LYS A 9 0.77 -0.11 0.99
C LYS A 9 0.30 0.82 -0.12
N LEU A 10 1.23 1.54 -0.75
CA LEU A 10 0.94 2.55 -1.76
C LEU A 10 0.98 2.04 -3.21
N ALA A 11 1.54 0.85 -3.46
CA ALA A 11 1.66 0.30 -4.80
C ALA A 11 1.51 -1.24 -4.86
N TYR A 12 1.24 -1.74 -6.07
CA TYR A 12 1.07 -3.15 -6.44
C TYR A 12 -0.21 -3.83 -5.92
N THR A 13 -0.36 -5.12 -6.20
CA THR A 13 -1.56 -5.91 -5.89
C THR A 13 -1.96 -5.81 -4.42
N GLY A 14 -3.21 -5.42 -4.19
CA GLY A 14 -3.77 -5.22 -2.85
C GLY A 14 -3.34 -3.91 -2.17
N SER A 15 -2.73 -2.97 -2.89
CA SER A 15 -2.48 -1.62 -2.37
C SER A 15 -3.79 -0.85 -2.20
N VAL A 16 -4.32 -0.81 -0.98
CA VAL A 16 -5.43 0.08 -0.61
C VAL A 16 -4.95 1.47 -0.21
N GLY A 17 -3.67 1.65 0.14
CA GLY A 17 -3.17 2.93 0.65
C GLY A 17 -3.14 4.07 -0.36
N SER A 18 -2.77 3.79 -1.60
CA SER A 18 -2.89 4.80 -2.66
C SER A 18 -4.34 5.16 -2.98
N GLN A 19 -5.27 4.21 -2.83
CA GLN A 19 -6.71 4.47 -2.98
C GLN A 19 -7.24 5.31 -1.81
N SER A 20 -6.80 5.04 -0.58
CA SER A 20 -7.15 5.87 0.58
C SER A 20 -6.61 7.29 0.44
N LEU A 21 -5.34 7.45 0.09
CA LEU A 21 -4.69 8.77 -0.04
C LEU A 21 -5.24 9.63 -1.18
N THR A 22 -5.77 9.02 -2.24
CA THR A 22 -6.29 9.77 -3.41
C THR A 22 -7.82 9.81 -3.45
N GLY A 23 -8.49 8.77 -2.95
CA GLY A 23 -9.94 8.64 -2.96
C GLY A 23 -10.63 9.36 -1.80
N ILE A 24 -10.12 9.24 -0.56
CA ILE A 24 -10.75 9.88 0.62
C ILE A 24 -10.80 11.40 0.47
N PRO A 25 -9.73 12.10 0.02
CA PRO A 25 -9.82 13.55 -0.23
C PRO A 25 -10.88 13.91 -1.27
N VAL A 26 -11.08 13.10 -2.30
CA VAL A 26 -12.10 13.34 -3.33
C VAL A 26 -13.51 13.12 -2.77
N VAL A 27 -13.72 12.08 -1.96
CA VAL A 27 -15.00 11.87 -1.25
C VAL A 27 -15.29 13.05 -0.34
N ARG A 28 -14.27 13.57 0.36
CA ARG A 28 -14.40 14.76 1.21
C ARG A 28 -14.76 16.00 0.40
N GLU A 29 -14.09 16.23 -0.74
CA GLU A 29 -14.41 17.35 -1.64
C GLU A 29 -15.85 17.26 -2.16
N LEU A 30 -16.30 16.07 -2.58
CA LEU A 30 -17.69 15.85 -3.04
C LEU A 30 -18.72 16.03 -1.91
N ARG A 31 -18.37 15.63 -0.68
CA ARG A 31 -19.23 15.81 0.50
C ARG A 31 -19.39 17.28 0.86
N ASP A 32 -18.31 18.05 0.75
CA ASP A 32 -18.24 19.47 1.08
C ASP A 32 -18.67 20.39 -0.08
N ASP A 33 -18.90 19.84 -1.27
CA ASP A 33 -19.38 20.60 -2.43
C ASP A 33 -20.72 21.30 -2.08
N PRO A 34 -20.81 22.64 -2.20
CA PRO A 34 -22.00 23.38 -1.80
C PRO A 34 -23.29 22.95 -2.51
N GLY A 35 -23.21 22.39 -3.71
CA GLY A 35 -24.37 21.88 -4.45
C GLY A 35 -24.98 20.63 -3.83
N TRP A 36 -24.17 19.85 -3.12
CA TRP A 36 -24.54 18.54 -2.58
C TRP A 36 -24.47 18.46 -1.05
N ALA A 37 -23.76 19.36 -0.37
CA ALA A 37 -23.50 19.31 1.07
C ALA A 37 -24.77 19.20 1.93
N GLY A 38 -25.89 19.82 1.53
CA GLY A 38 -27.17 19.65 2.23
C GLY A 38 -27.80 18.26 2.05
N ARG A 39 -27.50 17.59 0.94
CA ARG A 39 -28.21 16.40 0.43
C ARG A 39 -27.36 15.13 0.39
N ALA A 40 -26.06 15.22 0.65
CA ALA A 40 -25.16 14.09 0.72
C ALA A 40 -24.91 13.67 2.18
N ARG A 41 -24.61 12.40 2.43
CA ARG A 41 -24.14 11.90 3.74
C ARG A 41 -23.07 10.83 3.55
N ILE A 42 -22.09 10.79 4.44
CA ILE A 42 -21.12 9.71 4.60
C ILE A 42 -21.70 8.74 5.63
N TRP A 43 -22.09 7.55 5.17
CA TRP A 43 -22.56 6.48 6.03
C TRP A 43 -21.37 5.58 6.44
N PRO A 44 -21.31 5.08 7.69
CA PRO A 44 -22.25 5.31 8.79
C PRO A 44 -21.98 6.56 9.63
N PHE A 45 -20.87 7.27 9.41
CA PHE A 45 -20.40 8.33 10.32
C PHE A 45 -21.39 9.47 10.59
N GLU A 46 -22.23 9.83 9.61
CA GLU A 46 -23.20 10.93 9.75
C GLU A 46 -24.63 10.46 10.01
N THR A 47 -24.87 9.15 10.00
CA THR A 47 -26.22 8.57 9.95
C THR A 47 -26.41 7.42 10.93
N GLY A 48 -25.34 6.95 11.55
CA GLY A 48 -25.27 5.66 12.20
C GLY A 48 -25.47 4.49 11.23
N LEU A 49 -25.53 3.28 11.77
CA LEU A 49 -26.00 2.07 11.06
C LEU A 49 -27.53 2.13 10.91
N SER A 50 -28.00 3.08 10.11
CA SER A 50 -29.41 3.30 9.80
C SER A 50 -29.57 3.84 8.38
N PRO A 51 -30.73 3.61 7.73
CA PRO A 51 -31.00 4.16 6.41
C PRO A 51 -30.91 5.70 6.43
N PRO A 52 -30.23 6.32 5.45
CA PRO A 52 -30.10 7.76 5.38
C PRO A 52 -31.38 8.38 4.79
N ASN A 53 -32.37 8.67 5.65
CA ASN A 53 -33.73 9.07 5.24
C ASN A 53 -33.82 10.42 4.50
N GLU A 54 -32.83 11.31 4.65
CA GLU A 54 -32.84 12.66 4.06
C GLU A 54 -31.77 12.85 2.97
N ALA A 55 -30.91 11.86 2.75
CA ALA A 55 -29.81 11.97 1.81
C ALA A 55 -30.25 11.56 0.39
N GLN A 56 -30.00 12.43 -0.59
CA GLN A 56 -30.11 12.09 -2.02
C GLN A 56 -28.87 11.37 -2.52
N ILE A 57 -27.71 11.59 -1.88
CA ILE A 57 -26.44 10.96 -2.22
C ILE A 57 -25.84 10.35 -0.94
N VAL A 58 -25.41 9.10 -1.02
CA VAL A 58 -24.77 8.41 0.09
C VAL A 58 -23.40 7.96 -0.33
N PHE A 59 -22.38 8.41 0.39
CA PHE A 59 -21.04 7.87 0.30
C PHE A 59 -20.93 6.73 1.31
N ALA A 60 -20.67 5.53 0.83
CA ALA A 60 -20.55 4.33 1.65
C ALA A 60 -19.43 3.45 1.10
N GLU A 61 -18.77 2.72 2.00
CA GLU A 61 -17.80 1.71 1.59
C GLU A 61 -18.51 0.52 0.94
N VAL A 62 -17.93 0.03 -0.15
CA VAL A 62 -18.38 -1.18 -0.85
C VAL A 62 -17.22 -2.14 -1.03
N TRP A 63 -17.50 -3.44 -0.94
CA TRP A 63 -16.52 -4.49 -1.20
C TRP A 63 -16.95 -5.36 -2.38
N PRO A 64 -16.55 -5.02 -3.63
CA PRO A 64 -17.06 -5.70 -4.82
C PRO A 64 -16.81 -7.22 -4.86
N SER A 65 -15.72 -7.67 -4.22
CA SER A 65 -15.39 -9.09 -4.11
C SER A 65 -16.43 -9.90 -3.33
N TRP A 66 -17.27 -9.25 -2.51
CA TRP A 66 -18.41 -9.88 -1.84
C TRP A 66 -19.38 -10.53 -2.84
N TRP A 67 -19.55 -9.92 -4.01
CA TRP A 67 -20.45 -10.38 -5.09
C TRP A 67 -19.70 -11.09 -6.21
N ARG A 68 -18.56 -11.73 -5.92
CA ARG A 68 -17.70 -12.34 -6.94
C ARG A 68 -18.43 -13.32 -7.87
N LYS A 69 -19.44 -14.03 -7.37
CA LYS A 69 -20.25 -14.98 -8.15
C LYS A 69 -21.20 -14.30 -9.14
N ASP A 70 -21.54 -13.03 -8.90
CA ASP A 70 -22.44 -12.22 -9.72
C ASP A 70 -21.69 -11.35 -10.74
N ILE A 71 -20.36 -11.28 -10.64
CA ILE A 71 -19.52 -10.55 -11.59
C ILE A 71 -19.50 -11.33 -12.91
N ARG A 72 -20.14 -10.76 -13.93
CA ARG A 72 -20.18 -11.40 -15.24
C ARG A 72 -18.85 -11.23 -15.99
N PRO A 73 -18.38 -12.27 -16.68
CA PRO A 73 -17.11 -12.22 -17.42
C PRO A 73 -17.19 -11.41 -18.73
N ASP A 74 -18.39 -11.03 -19.19
CA ASP A 74 -18.64 -10.30 -20.45
C ASP A 74 -18.21 -8.82 -20.42
N TYR A 75 -17.87 -8.27 -19.25
CA TYR A 75 -17.52 -6.85 -19.12
C TYR A 75 -16.14 -6.46 -19.67
N GLY A 76 -15.28 -7.42 -20.01
CA GLY A 76 -13.93 -7.18 -20.55
C GLY A 76 -12.98 -6.40 -19.61
N PRO A 77 -11.67 -6.32 -19.91
CA PRO A 77 -10.71 -5.61 -19.06
C PRO A 77 -10.91 -4.08 -19.07
N PRO A 78 -10.58 -3.37 -17.98
CA PRO A 78 -9.99 -3.89 -16.73
C PRO A 78 -11.04 -4.56 -15.82
N ASN A 79 -10.62 -5.54 -15.01
CA ASN A 79 -11.49 -6.32 -14.12
C ASN A 79 -12.31 -5.45 -13.17
N ASP A 80 -11.76 -4.33 -12.71
CA ASP A 80 -12.43 -3.34 -11.86
C ASP A 80 -13.70 -2.77 -12.51
N ARG A 81 -13.74 -2.62 -13.85
CA ARG A 81 -14.94 -2.16 -14.56
C ARG A 81 -16.11 -3.11 -14.37
N ALA A 82 -15.85 -4.42 -14.45
CA ALA A 82 -16.86 -5.45 -14.26
C ALA A 82 -17.41 -5.42 -12.84
N GLN A 83 -16.50 -5.33 -11.86
CA GLN A 83 -16.83 -5.20 -10.44
C GLN A 83 -17.75 -4.02 -10.16
N VAL A 84 -17.35 -2.81 -10.60
CA VAL A 84 -18.14 -1.59 -10.36
C VAL A 84 -19.52 -1.67 -11.02
N ARG A 85 -19.60 -2.12 -12.27
CA ARG A 85 -20.90 -2.20 -12.97
C ARG A 85 -21.84 -3.23 -12.35
N THR A 86 -21.34 -4.39 -11.95
CA THR A 86 -22.14 -5.41 -11.26
C THR A 86 -22.66 -4.88 -9.93
N VAL A 87 -21.81 -4.30 -9.09
CA VAL A 87 -22.23 -3.74 -7.79
C VAL A 87 -23.26 -2.63 -7.96
N ALA A 88 -23.05 -1.72 -8.91
CA ALA A 88 -24.01 -0.66 -9.21
C ALA A 88 -25.38 -1.22 -9.66
N ALA A 89 -25.39 -2.24 -10.52
CA ALA A 89 -26.63 -2.88 -10.96
C ALA A 89 -27.37 -3.58 -9.82
N LEU A 90 -26.64 -4.27 -8.93
CA LEU A 90 -27.20 -4.92 -7.74
C LEU A 90 -27.81 -3.90 -6.78
N PHE A 91 -27.12 -2.80 -6.51
CA PHE A 91 -27.61 -1.73 -5.62
C PHE A 91 -28.85 -1.05 -6.22
N ALA A 92 -28.84 -0.81 -7.54
CA ALA A 92 -30.00 -0.25 -8.23
C ALA A 92 -31.22 -1.20 -8.21
N ALA A 93 -31.00 -2.51 -8.34
CA ALA A 93 -32.07 -3.51 -8.21
C ALA A 93 -32.61 -3.56 -6.78
N ALA A 94 -31.74 -3.64 -5.79
CA ALA A 94 -32.13 -3.63 -4.37
C ALA A 94 -32.88 -2.36 -3.99
N ASN A 95 -32.54 -1.21 -4.58
CA ASN A 95 -33.28 0.03 -4.37
C ASN A 95 -34.69 -0.04 -4.97
N ARG A 96 -34.84 -0.52 -6.20
CA ARG A 96 -36.16 -0.68 -6.85
C ARG A 96 -37.06 -1.67 -6.13
N GLU A 97 -36.48 -2.71 -5.55
CA GLU A 97 -37.19 -3.76 -4.81
C GLU A 97 -37.45 -3.36 -3.34
N GLY A 98 -37.01 -2.18 -2.89
CA GLY A 98 -37.17 -1.73 -1.50
C GLY A 98 -36.31 -2.49 -0.49
N ALA A 99 -35.34 -3.28 -0.94
CA ALA A 99 -34.47 -4.09 -0.09
C ALA A 99 -33.23 -3.33 0.42
N LEU A 100 -32.84 -2.24 -0.25
CA LEU A 100 -31.63 -1.47 0.07
C LEU A 100 -31.60 -0.87 1.49
N PRO A 101 -32.71 -0.34 2.06
CA PRO A 101 -32.70 0.22 3.43
C PRO A 101 -32.16 -0.75 4.49
N ALA A 102 -32.50 -2.04 4.40
CA ALA A 102 -32.04 -3.05 5.36
C ALA A 102 -30.51 -3.24 5.35
N TRP A 103 -29.82 -2.85 4.28
CA TRP A 103 -28.38 -3.02 4.14
C TRP A 103 -27.58 -2.01 4.96
N PHE A 104 -28.20 -0.91 5.36
CA PHE A 104 -27.59 0.13 6.20
C PHE A 104 -27.57 -0.24 7.69
N ALA A 105 -28.24 -1.32 8.10
CA ALA A 105 -28.36 -1.71 9.50
C ALA A 105 -27.09 -2.40 10.07
N GLY A 106 -26.13 -2.79 9.21
CA GLY A 106 -24.96 -3.57 9.62
C GLY A 106 -25.31 -4.96 10.15
N ASP A 107 -24.42 -5.57 10.94
CA ASP A 107 -24.69 -6.84 11.60
C ASP A 107 -25.57 -6.63 12.86
N PRO A 108 -26.76 -7.26 12.96
CA PRO A 108 -27.62 -7.13 14.14
C PRO A 108 -27.01 -7.69 15.43
N LYS A 109 -25.90 -8.44 15.35
CA LYS A 109 -25.21 -9.02 16.51
C LYS A 109 -24.16 -8.09 17.14
N LEU A 110 -23.92 -6.91 16.57
CA LEU A 110 -22.96 -5.96 17.14
C LEU A 110 -23.39 -5.57 18.55
N THR A 111 -22.44 -5.57 19.49
CA THR A 111 -22.65 -4.96 20.80
C THR A 111 -22.79 -3.44 20.65
N GLN A 112 -23.30 -2.76 21.68
CA GLN A 112 -23.39 -1.30 21.67
C GLN A 112 -22.02 -0.62 21.50
N GLU A 113 -20.98 -1.17 22.12
CA GLU A 113 -19.60 -0.69 22.01
C GLU A 113 -19.05 -0.88 20.59
N GLN A 114 -19.22 -2.08 20.01
CA GLN A 114 -18.81 -2.34 18.63
C GLN A 114 -19.55 -1.46 17.63
N ARG A 115 -20.85 -1.25 17.86
CA ARG A 115 -21.66 -0.35 17.06
C ARG A 115 -21.14 1.08 17.15
N HIS A 116 -20.82 1.55 18.36
CA HIS A 116 -20.24 2.88 18.54
C HIS A 116 -18.91 3.03 17.78
N GLN A 117 -18.03 2.03 17.87
CA GLN A 117 -16.75 2.03 17.14
C GLN A 117 -16.95 2.05 15.61
N VAL A 118 -17.91 1.28 15.10
CA VAL A 118 -18.29 1.29 13.67
C VAL A 118 -18.80 2.65 13.23
N GLU A 119 -19.65 3.29 14.04
CA GLU A 119 -20.28 4.57 13.71
C GLU A 119 -19.33 5.77 13.86
N THR A 120 -18.20 5.63 14.56
CA THR A 120 -17.29 6.75 14.86
C THR A 120 -15.88 6.60 14.30
N GLU A 121 -15.37 5.38 14.13
CA GLU A 121 -13.96 5.14 13.81
C GLU A 121 -13.77 4.23 12.60
N GLU A 122 -14.43 3.07 12.56
CA GLU A 122 -14.07 1.96 11.65
C GLU A 122 -14.93 1.88 10.39
N ALA A 123 -16.11 2.51 10.37
CA ALA A 123 -17.14 2.32 9.34
C ALA A 123 -17.65 0.86 9.21
N TRP A 124 -18.49 0.63 8.20
CA TRP A 124 -18.98 -0.69 7.81
C TRP A 124 -19.09 -0.79 6.28
N THR A 125 -19.00 -2.00 5.73
CA THR A 125 -19.22 -2.23 4.30
C THR A 125 -20.71 -2.39 4.00
N LEU A 126 -21.26 -1.53 3.14
CA LEU A 126 -22.69 -1.54 2.83
C LEU A 126 -23.12 -2.86 2.17
N GLY A 127 -24.19 -3.47 2.70
CA GLY A 127 -24.73 -4.75 2.22
C GLY A 127 -24.05 -5.99 2.80
N VAL A 128 -23.01 -5.83 3.62
CA VAL A 128 -22.43 -6.93 4.39
C VAL A 128 -23.17 -7.03 5.73
N ILE A 129 -24.31 -7.69 5.72
CA ILE A 129 -25.00 -8.14 6.93
C ILE A 129 -24.54 -9.57 7.22
N ALA A 130 -24.49 -10.01 8.49
CA ALA A 130 -24.03 -11.34 8.92
C ALA A 130 -24.42 -12.47 7.94
N PRO A 131 -23.62 -13.55 7.82
CA PRO A 131 -23.71 -14.46 6.67
C PRO A 131 -25.14 -14.94 6.44
N LYS A 132 -25.61 -14.80 5.18
CA LYS A 132 -26.77 -15.53 4.69
C LYS A 132 -26.59 -16.99 5.10
N LEU A 133 -27.42 -17.50 6.01
CA LEU A 133 -27.75 -18.92 6.03
C LEU A 133 -28.04 -19.32 4.58
N PRO A 134 -27.47 -20.44 4.10
CA PRO A 134 -27.62 -20.84 2.72
C PRO A 134 -29.12 -20.84 2.38
N ARG A 135 -29.48 -20.09 1.35
CA ARG A 135 -30.82 -20.10 0.77
C ARG A 135 -31.13 -21.57 0.48
N ALA A 136 -32.17 -22.12 1.09
CA ALA A 136 -32.58 -23.50 0.83
C ALA A 136 -32.70 -23.66 -0.70
N THR A 137 -31.86 -24.52 -1.26
CA THR A 137 -32.04 -24.99 -2.63
C THR A 137 -33.43 -25.62 -2.71
N PRO A 138 -34.25 -25.30 -3.72
CA PRO A 138 -35.43 -26.12 -3.97
C PRO A 138 -34.92 -27.54 -4.16
N SER A 139 -35.47 -28.48 -3.39
CA SER A 139 -35.17 -29.90 -3.56
C SER A 139 -35.40 -30.27 -5.03
N PRO A 140 -34.50 -31.04 -5.67
CA PRO A 140 -34.84 -31.64 -6.94
C PRO A 140 -36.06 -32.56 -6.73
N PRO A 141 -36.94 -32.71 -7.73
CA PRO A 141 -38.00 -33.70 -7.64
C PRO A 141 -37.38 -35.07 -7.37
N SER A 142 -38.03 -35.84 -6.51
CA SER A 142 -37.62 -37.20 -6.15
C SER A 142 -37.55 -38.07 -7.41
N GLY A 143 -36.35 -38.56 -7.72
CA GLY A 143 -36.14 -39.62 -8.71
C GLY A 143 -35.28 -39.19 -9.91
N ALA A 144 -33.96 -39.23 -9.75
CA ALA A 144 -33.05 -39.60 -10.84
C ALA A 144 -31.70 -40.02 -10.23
N GLU A 145 -31.24 -41.20 -10.63
CA GLU A 145 -30.20 -42.01 -10.02
C GLU A 145 -28.76 -41.51 -10.24
N ARG A 146 -27.86 -42.19 -9.50
CA ARG A 146 -26.38 -42.13 -9.46
C ARG A 146 -25.74 -42.09 -10.85
N VAL A 147 -24.50 -41.60 -11.00
CA VAL A 147 -23.20 -42.33 -11.04
C VAL A 147 -22.15 -41.22 -11.27
N GLY A 148 -21.03 -41.01 -10.58
CA GLY A 148 -19.90 -41.88 -10.26
C GLY A 148 -18.58 -41.16 -10.66
N VAL A 149 -17.55 -41.26 -9.79
CA VAL A 149 -16.09 -41.24 -10.08
C VAL A 149 -15.28 -39.91 -10.24
N ARG A 150 -14.53 -39.59 -9.16
CA ARG A 150 -13.06 -39.37 -8.97
C ARG A 150 -12.12 -38.70 -10.03
N TRP A 151 -11.38 -37.68 -9.52
CA TRP A 151 -9.98 -37.18 -9.71
C TRP A 151 -9.32 -36.92 -11.09
N GLY A 152 -8.66 -35.75 -11.23
CA GLY A 152 -7.44 -35.59 -12.05
C GLY A 152 -7.21 -34.22 -12.74
N ILE A 153 -6.14 -33.51 -12.36
CA ILE A 153 -5.39 -32.52 -13.19
C ILE A 153 -4.17 -33.32 -13.73
N PRO A 154 -3.52 -33.13 -14.92
CA PRO A 154 -3.10 -31.82 -15.45
C PRO A 154 -2.78 -31.64 -16.99
N GLN A 155 -2.42 -30.38 -17.32
CA GLN A 155 -1.51 -29.89 -18.37
C GLN A 155 -1.90 -29.84 -19.88
N ARG A 156 -1.88 -28.63 -20.46
CA ARG A 156 -0.83 -28.12 -21.38
C ARG A 156 -1.19 -26.74 -22.00
N SER A 157 -0.18 -25.89 -22.21
CA SER A 157 -0.12 -24.78 -23.20
C SER A 157 0.69 -25.27 -24.42
N PRO A 158 0.62 -24.67 -25.64
CA PRO A 158 1.43 -23.46 -25.96
C PRO A 158 0.93 -22.48 -27.08
N ILE A 159 1.06 -21.16 -26.81
CA ILE A 159 1.59 -20.02 -27.65
C ILE A 159 0.89 -19.66 -29.02
N PRO A 160 1.33 -18.63 -29.80
CA PRO A 160 0.68 -17.31 -29.97
C PRO A 160 0.21 -16.99 -31.41
N THR A 161 -0.64 -15.98 -31.61
CA THR A 161 -0.63 -15.19 -32.86
C THR A 161 -1.19 -13.78 -32.64
N SER A 162 -0.36 -12.77 -32.90
CA SER A 162 -0.81 -11.47 -33.44
C SER A 162 -0.86 -11.62 -34.97
N PRO A 163 -1.76 -10.92 -35.69
CA PRO A 163 -1.34 -9.64 -36.27
C PRO A 163 -2.46 -8.57 -36.41
N SER A 164 -2.04 -7.31 -36.25
CA SER A 164 -2.46 -6.10 -36.97
C SER A 164 -3.90 -5.93 -37.52
N ARG A 165 -4.56 -4.81 -37.21
CA ARG A 165 -4.76 -3.66 -38.15
C ARG A 165 -5.66 -2.56 -37.58
N ARG A 166 -5.19 -1.33 -37.82
CA ARG A 166 -5.87 -0.05 -38.11
C ARG A 166 -7.25 0.23 -37.50
N SER A 167 -7.23 1.21 -36.59
CA SER A 167 -7.87 2.53 -36.74
C SER A 167 -9.14 2.61 -37.60
N ALA A 168 -10.28 2.75 -36.92
CA ALA A 168 -11.45 3.42 -37.43
C ALA A 168 -11.92 4.47 -36.39
N THR A 169 -12.14 5.66 -36.90
CA THR A 169 -12.59 6.90 -36.25
C THR A 169 -13.96 6.75 -35.58
N GLY A 170 -14.05 7.11 -34.29
CA GLY A 170 -15.30 7.35 -33.56
C GLY A 170 -15.52 8.85 -33.33
N PRO A 171 -16.77 9.32 -33.21
CA PRO A 171 -17.13 10.71 -33.45
C PRO A 171 -16.73 11.65 -32.31
N SER A 172 -16.38 12.87 -32.74
CA SER A 172 -16.07 14.05 -31.94
C SER A 172 -17.18 14.34 -30.92
N LEU A 173 -16.81 14.40 -29.64
CA LEU A 173 -17.64 14.99 -28.59
C LEU A 173 -17.25 16.46 -28.43
N SER A 174 -18.15 17.34 -28.82
CA SER A 174 -18.04 18.78 -28.59
C SER A 174 -17.88 19.08 -27.09
N PRO A 175 -17.05 20.06 -26.70
CA PRO A 175 -16.86 20.39 -25.29
C PRO A 175 -18.10 21.07 -24.73
N LEU A 176 -18.68 20.50 -23.68
CA LEU A 176 -19.64 21.18 -22.81
C LEU A 176 -18.98 22.46 -22.27
N LYS A 177 -19.65 23.60 -22.46
CA LYS A 177 -19.25 24.92 -21.96
C LYS A 177 -18.97 24.83 -20.45
N GLY A 178 -17.70 24.93 -20.08
CA GLY A 178 -17.26 24.92 -18.69
C GLY A 178 -17.75 26.15 -17.95
N GLY A 179 -18.50 25.93 -16.86
CA GLY A 179 -18.70 26.94 -15.84
C GLY A 179 -17.36 27.33 -15.22
N GLU A 180 -17.16 28.62 -14.97
CA GLU A 180 -15.97 29.16 -14.34
C GLU A 180 -15.78 28.56 -12.94
N ARG A 181 -14.88 27.57 -12.82
CA ARG A 181 -14.38 27.08 -11.54
C ARG A 181 -13.66 28.24 -10.84
N LYS A 182 -14.23 28.77 -9.75
CA LYS A 182 -13.52 29.68 -8.84
C LYS A 182 -12.23 29.00 -8.39
N LYS A 183 -11.08 29.54 -8.81
CA LYS A 183 -9.76 29.07 -8.36
C LYS A 183 -9.62 29.39 -6.88
N VAL A 184 -9.89 28.41 -6.02
CA VAL A 184 -9.55 28.50 -4.59
C VAL A 184 -8.02 28.58 -4.49
N LYS A 185 -7.52 29.66 -3.88
CA LYS A 185 -6.09 29.91 -3.72
C LYS A 185 -5.74 29.72 -2.25
N TYR A 186 -5.23 28.54 -1.91
CA TYR A 186 -4.81 28.24 -0.55
C TYR A 186 -3.58 29.07 -0.15
N ALA A 187 -3.62 29.62 1.06
CA ALA A 187 -2.49 30.30 1.69
C ALA A 187 -1.63 29.27 2.43
N TYR A 188 -0.40 29.07 1.96
CA TYR A 188 0.60 28.21 2.58
C TYR A 188 1.99 28.72 2.21
N LEU A 189 3.01 28.32 2.98
CA LEU A 189 4.40 28.67 2.68
C LEU A 189 4.83 28.00 1.37
N ARG A 190 5.24 28.80 0.38
CA ARG A 190 5.62 28.32 -0.96
C ARG A 190 7.11 28.31 -1.24
N ASP A 191 7.93 28.90 -0.38
CA ASP A 191 9.40 28.87 -0.49
C ASP A 191 9.94 27.54 0.05
N PRO A 192 10.47 26.63 -0.80
CA PRO A 192 11.01 25.35 -0.35
C PRO A 192 12.13 25.50 0.68
N ALA A 193 12.98 26.52 0.55
CA ALA A 193 14.08 26.74 1.47
C ALA A 193 13.57 27.18 2.85
N ALA A 194 12.55 28.05 2.89
CA ALA A 194 11.89 28.42 4.14
C ALA A 194 11.17 27.23 4.80
N ILE A 195 10.55 26.34 4.02
CA ILE A 195 9.90 25.12 4.55
C ILE A 195 10.94 24.25 5.25
N TYR A 196 12.07 23.98 4.59
CA TYR A 196 13.16 23.19 5.18
C TYR A 196 13.73 23.84 6.44
N ARG A 197 14.01 25.16 6.41
CA ARG A 197 14.51 25.89 7.58
C ARG A 197 13.55 25.79 8.76
N ARG A 198 12.25 26.01 8.53
CA ARG A 198 11.23 25.95 9.58
C ARG A 198 11.09 24.54 10.13
N SER A 199 11.03 23.53 9.26
CA SER A 199 10.93 22.12 9.70
C SER A 199 12.12 21.70 10.57
N PHE A 200 13.35 22.02 10.17
CA PHE A 200 14.53 21.68 10.98
C PHE A 200 14.63 22.47 12.28
N ALA A 201 14.14 23.72 12.30
CA ALA A 201 14.06 24.49 13.55
C ALA A 201 13.07 23.86 14.53
N THR A 202 11.89 23.44 14.05
CA THR A 202 10.88 22.73 14.86
C THR A 202 11.44 21.43 15.43
N ILE A 203 12.05 20.58 14.60
CA ILE A 203 12.61 19.30 15.07
C ILE A 203 13.69 19.51 16.15
N ARG A 204 14.54 20.53 16.00
CA ARG A 204 15.58 20.85 17.01
C ARG A 204 15.02 21.38 18.32
N ALA A 205 13.82 21.96 18.31
CA ALA A 205 13.15 22.41 19.52
C ALA A 205 12.45 21.25 20.25
N GLU A 206 12.05 20.21 19.53
CA GLU A 206 11.29 19.07 20.07
C GLU A 206 12.15 17.88 20.48
N ALA A 207 13.39 17.77 19.99
CA ALA A 207 14.29 16.65 20.29
C ALA A 207 15.60 17.10 20.94
N ASP A 208 16.07 16.33 21.93
CA ASP A 208 17.40 16.53 22.52
C ASP A 208 18.49 15.97 21.61
N PHE A 209 19.09 16.85 20.80
CA PHE A 209 20.22 16.48 19.95
C PHE A 209 21.56 16.40 20.70
N ALA A 210 21.64 16.88 21.94
CA ALA A 210 22.90 16.89 22.70
C ALA A 210 23.37 15.46 23.02
N ARG A 211 22.42 14.53 23.22
CA ARG A 211 22.68 13.10 23.45
C ARG A 211 23.39 12.38 22.29
N PHE A 212 23.32 12.93 21.07
CA PHE A 212 23.98 12.34 19.91
C PHE A 212 25.39 12.91 19.71
N PRO A 213 26.36 12.06 19.28
CA PRO A 213 27.66 12.54 18.83
C PRO A 213 27.51 13.61 17.74
N PRO A 214 28.36 14.65 17.70
CA PRO A 214 28.24 15.72 16.71
C PRO A 214 28.19 15.22 15.26
N SER A 215 28.91 14.14 14.94
CA SER A 215 28.88 13.52 13.63
C SER A 215 27.53 12.89 13.24
N LEU A 216 26.76 12.42 14.22
CA LEU A 216 25.48 11.72 14.02
C LEU A 216 24.28 12.68 13.97
N ARG A 217 24.39 13.87 14.59
CA ARG A 217 23.29 14.86 14.66
C ARG A 217 22.66 15.20 13.30
N PRO A 218 23.42 15.40 12.20
CA PRO A 218 22.81 15.67 10.89
C PRO A 218 21.98 14.50 10.35
N LEU A 219 22.41 13.27 10.64
CA LEU A 219 21.68 12.05 10.26
C LEU A 219 20.40 11.93 11.07
N ALA A 220 20.49 12.07 12.41
CA ALA A 220 19.33 12.06 13.29
C ALA A 220 18.29 13.12 12.88
N LEU A 221 18.73 14.35 12.57
CA LEU A 221 17.83 15.41 12.11
C LEU A 221 17.10 15.05 10.81
N ARG A 222 17.81 14.46 9.84
CA ARG A 222 17.22 13.99 8.59
C ARG A 222 16.27 12.80 8.81
N LEU A 223 16.58 11.91 9.75
CA LEU A 223 15.74 10.76 10.11
C LEU A 223 14.39 11.23 10.68
N ALA A 224 14.40 12.09 11.69
CA ALA A 224 13.18 12.65 12.27
C ALA A 224 12.36 13.44 11.24
N HIS A 225 13.02 14.23 10.39
CA HIS A 225 12.34 14.95 9.31
C HIS A 225 11.66 14.01 8.30
N ALA A 226 12.34 12.93 7.90
CA ALA A 226 11.80 11.97 6.95
C ALA A 226 10.66 11.13 7.55
N ALA A 227 10.73 10.83 8.85
CA ALA A 227 9.66 10.14 9.57
C ALA A 227 8.46 11.05 9.88
N GLY A 228 8.69 12.36 10.00
CA GLY A 228 7.70 13.29 10.55
C GLY A 228 7.45 13.08 12.04
N ASP A 229 8.37 12.43 12.73
CA ASP A 229 8.26 12.03 14.13
C ASP A 229 9.64 12.13 14.81
N VAL A 230 9.73 12.86 15.93
CA VAL A 230 10.96 12.99 16.72
C VAL A 230 11.18 11.80 17.64
N ALA A 231 10.14 11.04 17.99
CA ALA A 231 10.24 9.87 18.87
C ALA A 231 11.07 8.74 18.25
N ILE A 232 11.15 8.68 16.91
CA ILE A 232 12.02 7.72 16.19
C ILE A 232 13.50 7.82 16.60
N LEU A 233 13.91 8.95 17.17
CA LEU A 233 15.27 9.17 17.63
C LEU A 233 15.59 8.37 18.90
N ASP A 234 14.59 7.95 19.68
CA ASP A 234 14.77 7.15 20.89
C ASP A 234 15.21 5.72 20.56
N ASP A 235 14.80 5.22 19.39
CA ASP A 235 15.15 3.88 18.88
C ASP A 235 16.45 3.85 18.05
N LEU A 236 17.12 5.00 17.88
CA LEU A 236 18.30 5.09 17.05
C LEU A 236 19.53 4.53 17.77
N ALA A 237 19.99 3.34 17.36
CA ALA A 237 21.24 2.73 17.80
C ALA A 237 22.37 2.91 16.77
N TRP A 238 23.63 2.94 17.22
CA TRP A 238 24.79 3.05 16.33
C TRP A 238 26.07 2.44 16.90
N SER A 239 26.90 1.90 16.01
CA SER A 239 28.26 1.48 16.34
C SER A 239 29.24 2.65 16.35
N ARG A 240 30.30 2.57 17.16
CA ARG A 240 31.36 3.59 17.20
C ARG A 240 31.98 3.75 15.81
N GLY A 241 32.04 4.98 15.31
CA GLY A 241 32.67 5.31 14.03
C GLY A 241 31.84 5.00 12.78
N ALA A 242 30.60 4.51 12.92
CA ALA A 242 29.73 4.12 11.79
C ALA A 242 29.54 5.25 10.77
N VAL A 243 29.26 6.48 11.24
CA VAL A 243 29.06 7.64 10.36
C VAL A 243 30.33 7.96 9.58
N GLN A 244 31.50 7.93 10.23
CA GLN A 244 32.77 8.23 9.60
C GLN A 244 33.13 7.15 8.56
N ALA A 245 32.88 5.87 8.87
CA ALA A 245 33.10 4.77 7.94
C ALA A 245 32.24 4.92 6.67
N GLY A 246 30.93 5.16 6.83
CA GLY A 246 30.03 5.39 5.70
C GLY A 246 30.40 6.61 4.86
N ARG A 247 30.72 7.74 5.51
CA ARG A 247 31.14 8.96 4.78
C ARG A 247 32.42 8.75 3.97
N ARG A 248 33.42 8.06 4.54
CA ARG A 248 34.65 7.72 3.80
C ARG A 248 34.38 6.78 2.64
N ALA A 249 33.58 5.73 2.85
CA ALA A 249 33.24 4.79 1.78
C ALA A 249 32.53 5.50 0.62
N LEU A 250 31.54 6.35 0.91
CA LEU A 250 30.84 7.12 -0.11
C LEU A 250 31.78 8.09 -0.83
N ALA A 251 32.62 8.83 -0.10
CA ALA A 251 33.60 9.73 -0.72
C ALA A 251 34.58 9.00 -1.65
N ASN A 252 34.91 7.74 -1.34
CA ASN A 252 35.78 6.89 -2.16
C ASN A 252 35.04 6.16 -3.31
N GLY A 253 33.77 6.46 -3.55
CA GLY A 253 33.01 5.87 -4.67
C GLY A 253 32.37 4.51 -4.38
N ALA A 254 32.31 4.07 -3.11
CA ALA A 254 31.69 2.79 -2.77
C ALA A 254 30.23 2.71 -3.25
N PRO A 255 29.77 1.54 -3.74
CA PRO A 255 28.37 1.37 -4.13
C PRO A 255 27.45 1.38 -2.90
N ILE A 256 26.20 1.76 -3.14
CA ILE A 256 25.11 1.68 -2.18
C ILE A 256 24.22 0.50 -2.55
N LEU A 257 24.20 -0.53 -1.71
CA LEU A 257 23.39 -1.73 -1.91
C LEU A 257 22.08 -1.59 -1.14
N VAL A 258 20.95 -1.74 -1.81
CA VAL A 258 19.63 -1.48 -1.22
C VAL A 258 18.64 -2.62 -1.43
N ASP A 259 17.88 -2.93 -0.40
CA ASP A 259 16.94 -4.07 -0.37
C ASP A 259 15.65 -3.81 -1.17
N ALA A 260 15.24 -2.55 -1.27
CA ALA A 260 14.00 -2.15 -1.94
C ALA A 260 14.19 -0.97 -2.90
N THR A 261 13.38 -0.95 -3.96
CA THR A 261 13.37 0.14 -4.95
C THR A 261 12.97 1.49 -4.36
N MET A 262 12.16 1.50 -3.30
CA MET A 262 11.83 2.72 -2.56
C MET A 262 13.06 3.35 -1.90
N VAL A 263 13.94 2.55 -1.31
CA VAL A 263 15.19 3.04 -0.74
C VAL A 263 16.09 3.60 -1.84
N ALA A 264 16.19 2.88 -2.97
CA ALA A 264 16.94 3.36 -4.15
C ALA A 264 16.42 4.71 -4.66
N ALA A 265 15.10 4.87 -4.76
CA ALA A 265 14.45 6.07 -5.26
C ALA A 265 14.55 7.25 -4.29
N GLY A 266 14.64 6.99 -2.98
CA GLY A 266 14.82 8.02 -1.95
C GLY A 266 16.22 8.62 -1.90
N ILE A 267 17.23 7.97 -2.50
CA ILE A 267 18.60 8.49 -2.55
C ILE A 267 18.68 9.62 -3.58
N ILE A 268 18.97 10.83 -3.09
CA ILE A 268 19.11 12.01 -3.93
C ILE A 268 20.47 11.97 -4.64
N LYS A 269 20.48 11.46 -5.89
CA LYS A 269 21.71 11.16 -6.65
C LYS A 269 22.67 12.33 -6.80
N ASN A 270 22.18 13.57 -6.92
CA ASN A 270 23.03 14.76 -7.05
C ASN A 270 23.74 15.18 -5.74
N GLN A 271 23.39 14.57 -4.60
CA GLN A 271 24.09 14.77 -3.32
C GLN A 271 25.16 13.69 -3.06
N LEU A 272 25.32 12.72 -3.96
CA LEU A 272 26.34 11.68 -3.83
C LEU A 272 27.73 12.24 -4.17
N PRO A 273 28.74 12.06 -3.31
CA PRO A 273 30.04 12.73 -3.45
C PRO A 273 30.88 12.22 -4.62
N ALA A 274 30.64 11.00 -5.10
CA ALA A 274 31.46 10.35 -6.12
C ALA A 274 30.63 9.62 -7.18
N GLN A 275 29.42 10.11 -7.47
CA GLN A 275 28.46 9.45 -8.38
C GLN A 275 28.25 7.97 -8.04
N ASN A 276 28.14 7.67 -6.74
CA ASN A 276 28.10 6.31 -6.20
C ASN A 276 27.00 5.47 -6.89
N PRO A 277 27.31 4.25 -7.36
CA PRO A 277 26.30 3.35 -7.89
C PRO A 277 25.25 3.00 -6.83
N VAL A 278 23.97 3.05 -7.17
CA VAL A 278 22.87 2.60 -6.30
C VAL A 278 22.30 1.33 -6.90
N LEU A 279 22.50 0.20 -6.23
CA LEU A 279 22.18 -1.13 -6.75
C LEU A 279 21.05 -1.77 -5.94
N CYS A 280 19.95 -2.10 -6.62
CA CYS A 280 18.84 -2.86 -6.07
C CYS A 280 18.62 -4.12 -6.91
N THR A 281 18.93 -5.28 -6.33
CA THR A 281 18.85 -6.58 -7.03
C THR A 281 17.46 -7.21 -6.96
N LEU A 282 16.49 -6.60 -6.27
CA LEU A 282 15.13 -7.12 -6.04
C LEU A 282 14.40 -7.58 -7.33
N HIS A 283 14.71 -6.94 -8.46
CA HIS A 283 14.11 -7.23 -9.77
C HIS A 283 15.06 -7.94 -10.74
N HIS A 284 16.22 -8.39 -10.28
CA HIS A 284 17.13 -9.19 -11.09
C HIS A 284 16.42 -10.47 -11.58
N PRO A 285 16.60 -10.89 -12.84
CA PRO A 285 15.91 -12.06 -13.39
C PRO A 285 16.03 -13.31 -12.51
N ASP A 286 17.21 -13.55 -11.96
CA ASP A 286 17.53 -14.75 -11.16
C ASP A 286 16.90 -14.75 -9.77
N VAL A 287 16.46 -13.60 -9.24
CA VAL A 287 15.97 -13.50 -7.84
C VAL A 287 14.77 -14.40 -7.58
N ARG A 288 13.88 -14.57 -8.58
CA ARG A 288 12.71 -15.44 -8.41
C ARG A 288 13.10 -16.90 -8.26
N GLU A 289 14.07 -17.35 -9.06
CA GLU A 289 14.58 -18.71 -9.02
C GLU A 289 15.36 -18.97 -7.73
N ILE A 290 16.25 -18.04 -7.35
CA ILE A 290 17.00 -18.09 -6.08
C ILE A 290 16.05 -18.17 -4.88
N ALA A 291 15.02 -17.33 -4.85
CA ALA A 291 14.02 -17.31 -3.79
C ALA A 291 13.26 -18.65 -3.68
N ALA A 292 12.87 -19.22 -4.81
CA ALA A 292 12.18 -20.51 -4.85
C ALA A 292 13.09 -21.66 -4.38
N ALA A 293 14.31 -21.73 -4.91
CA ALA A 293 15.28 -22.78 -4.58
C ALA A 293 15.64 -22.78 -3.09
N ARG A 294 15.82 -21.59 -2.49
CA ARG A 294 16.16 -21.42 -1.08
C ARG A 294 14.94 -21.32 -0.15
N ARG A 295 13.72 -21.38 -0.68
CA ARG A 295 12.46 -21.17 0.06
C ARG A 295 12.48 -19.90 0.92
N THR A 296 12.99 -18.81 0.35
CA THR A 296 13.16 -17.53 1.04
C THR A 296 12.44 -16.40 0.30
N THR A 297 12.43 -15.21 0.89
CA THR A 297 11.85 -14.01 0.27
C THR A 297 12.70 -13.51 -0.89
N ARG A 298 12.08 -12.76 -1.82
CA ARG A 298 12.82 -12.11 -2.92
C ARG A 298 13.86 -11.11 -2.43
N SER A 299 13.60 -10.41 -1.32
CA SER A 299 14.57 -9.46 -0.76
C SER A 299 15.81 -10.18 -0.24
N ALA A 300 15.64 -11.27 0.52
CA ALA A 300 16.75 -12.12 0.97
C ALA A 300 17.50 -12.77 -0.21
N ALA A 301 16.78 -13.28 -1.21
CA ALA A 301 17.39 -13.81 -2.44
C ALA A 301 18.20 -12.74 -3.19
N GLY A 302 17.74 -11.49 -3.22
CA GLY A 302 18.47 -10.37 -3.81
C GLY A 302 19.81 -10.09 -3.13
N VAL A 303 19.90 -10.34 -1.82
CA VAL A 303 21.14 -10.17 -1.03
C VAL A 303 22.24 -11.14 -1.48
N GLU A 304 21.91 -12.33 -2.00
CA GLU A 304 22.92 -13.24 -2.57
C GLU A 304 23.67 -12.62 -3.75
N LEU A 305 22.97 -11.80 -4.53
CA LEU A 305 23.55 -11.12 -5.70
C LEU A 305 24.41 -9.91 -5.30
N TRP A 306 24.53 -9.59 -4.01
CA TRP A 306 25.39 -8.53 -3.52
C TRP A 306 26.85 -8.95 -3.34
N ARG A 307 27.14 -10.26 -3.26
CA ARG A 307 28.50 -10.78 -3.01
C ARG A 307 29.60 -10.09 -3.85
N PRO A 308 29.44 -9.89 -5.18
CA PRO A 308 30.47 -9.24 -5.99
C PRO A 308 30.71 -7.76 -5.67
N HIS A 309 29.80 -7.13 -4.95
CA HIS A 309 29.79 -5.70 -4.67
C HIS A 309 29.92 -5.37 -3.18
N LEU A 310 29.97 -6.37 -2.30
CA LEU A 310 29.78 -6.18 -0.86
C LEU A 310 30.98 -5.52 -0.17
N LYS A 311 32.20 -5.82 -0.65
CA LYS A 311 33.45 -5.31 -0.08
C LYS A 311 33.48 -3.78 -0.03
N GLY A 312 33.46 -3.25 1.19
CA GLY A 312 33.51 -1.79 1.42
C GLY A 312 32.26 -1.03 0.99
N ALA A 313 31.18 -1.71 0.62
CA ALA A 313 29.92 -1.07 0.24
C ALA A 313 29.24 -0.37 1.43
N VAL A 314 28.31 0.54 1.11
CA VAL A 314 27.31 1.00 2.09
C VAL A 314 26.02 0.23 1.83
N VAL A 315 25.61 -0.59 2.78
CA VAL A 315 24.37 -1.35 2.69
C VAL A 315 23.26 -0.57 3.39
N ALA A 316 22.11 -0.42 2.74
CA ALA A 316 20.92 0.19 3.32
C ALA A 316 19.70 -0.73 3.15
N ILE A 317 19.25 -1.28 4.28
CA ILE A 317 18.09 -2.16 4.35
C ILE A 317 16.98 -1.39 5.03
N GLY A 318 16.02 -0.91 4.25
CA GLY A 318 14.93 -0.04 4.73
C GLY A 318 13.55 -0.70 4.75
N ASN A 319 13.43 -1.95 4.28
CA ASN A 319 12.15 -2.62 4.18
C ASN A 319 12.14 -4.01 4.81
N ALA A 320 12.99 -4.93 4.32
CA ALA A 320 12.81 -6.36 4.55
C ALA A 320 13.70 -6.90 5.68
N PRO A 321 13.14 -7.36 6.82
CA PRO A 321 13.93 -7.99 7.88
C PRO A 321 14.70 -9.22 7.41
N THR A 322 14.11 -10.00 6.50
CA THR A 322 14.74 -11.17 5.89
C THR A 322 15.97 -10.84 5.06
N ALA A 323 16.07 -9.62 4.50
CA ALA A 323 17.29 -9.19 3.83
C ALA A 323 18.42 -8.93 4.83
N LEU A 324 18.10 -8.40 6.01
CA LEU A 324 19.09 -8.14 7.06
C LEU A 324 19.58 -9.46 7.67
N PHE A 325 18.69 -10.39 8.02
CA PHE A 325 19.09 -11.74 8.42
C PHE A 325 19.99 -12.40 7.38
N ARG A 326 19.62 -12.35 6.11
CA ARG A 326 20.44 -12.97 5.07
C ARG A 326 21.81 -12.31 4.95
N LEU A 327 21.89 -10.98 5.08
CA LEU A 327 23.18 -10.29 5.10
C LEU A 327 24.05 -10.78 6.26
N LEU A 328 23.51 -10.89 7.47
CA LEU A 328 24.25 -11.37 8.64
C LEU A 328 24.76 -12.80 8.42
N GLU A 329 23.93 -13.68 7.86
CA GLU A 329 24.35 -15.04 7.48
C GLU A 329 25.48 -15.02 6.44
N LEU A 330 25.41 -14.16 5.41
CA LEU A 330 26.49 -14.00 4.44
C LEU A 330 27.81 -13.60 5.10
N LEU A 331 27.77 -12.69 6.06
CA LEU A 331 28.97 -12.24 6.77
C LEU A 331 29.52 -13.36 7.66
N ALA A 332 28.65 -14.13 8.33
CA ALA A 332 29.05 -15.31 9.09
C ALA A 332 29.65 -16.42 8.21
N GLU A 333 29.18 -16.55 6.97
CA GLU A 333 29.74 -17.43 5.93
C GLU A 333 31.09 -16.94 5.37
N GLY A 334 31.60 -15.78 5.81
CA GLY A 334 32.88 -15.22 5.37
C GLY A 334 32.82 -14.38 4.10
N ALA A 335 31.64 -13.84 3.75
CA ALA A 335 31.55 -12.84 2.69
C ALA A 335 32.33 -11.56 3.04
N ASP A 336 32.73 -10.81 2.02
CA ASP A 336 33.42 -9.52 2.21
C ASP A 336 32.60 -8.56 3.07
N LEU A 337 33.27 -7.85 3.97
CA LEU A 337 32.61 -6.90 4.87
C LEU A 337 32.21 -5.60 4.16
N PRO A 338 30.96 -5.12 4.31
CA PRO A 338 30.60 -3.76 3.94
C PRO A 338 31.26 -2.74 4.88
N ALA A 339 31.43 -1.50 4.40
CA ALA A 339 31.95 -0.42 5.23
C ALA A 339 30.93 0.11 6.25
N LEU A 340 29.64 -0.01 5.93
CA LEU A 340 28.53 0.42 6.79
C LEU A 340 27.27 -0.39 6.45
N VAL A 341 26.51 -0.76 7.46
CA VAL A 341 25.14 -1.29 7.32
C VAL A 341 24.16 -0.34 8.01
N LEU A 342 23.18 0.14 7.27
CA LEU A 342 22.01 0.85 7.77
C LEU A 342 20.86 -0.16 7.87
N GLY A 343 20.73 -0.81 9.03
CA GLY A 343 19.71 -1.82 9.30
C GLY A 343 18.42 -1.20 9.84
N PHE A 344 17.60 -0.64 8.95
CA PHE A 344 16.31 -0.02 9.28
C PHE A 344 15.09 -0.74 8.68
N PRO A 345 15.03 -2.10 8.63
CA PRO A 345 13.83 -2.77 8.14
C PRO A 345 12.65 -2.46 9.07
N VAL A 346 11.46 -2.33 8.48
CA VAL A 346 10.21 -2.04 9.18
C VAL A 346 9.28 -3.25 9.14
N GLY A 347 8.52 -3.49 10.20
CA GLY A 347 7.52 -4.55 10.22
C GLY A 347 7.21 -5.06 11.62
N PHE A 348 6.13 -5.83 11.71
CA PHE A 348 5.68 -6.45 12.96
C PHE A 348 6.27 -7.84 13.20
N VAL A 349 6.91 -8.44 12.20
CA VAL A 349 7.43 -9.81 12.27
C VAL A 349 8.90 -9.80 11.85
N GLY A 350 9.79 -10.17 12.76
CA GLY A 350 11.22 -10.35 12.50
C GLY A 350 12.02 -9.06 12.39
N ALA A 351 11.40 -7.88 12.39
CA ALA A 351 12.11 -6.61 12.20
C ALA A 351 12.93 -6.21 13.44
N ALA A 352 12.40 -6.42 14.65
CA ALA A 352 13.12 -6.11 15.87
C ALA A 352 14.30 -7.09 16.03
N GLU A 353 14.02 -8.38 15.87
CA GLU A 353 14.98 -9.47 16.00
C GLU A 353 16.10 -9.35 14.96
N ALA A 354 15.80 -8.96 13.72
CA ALA A 354 16.81 -8.74 12.69
C ALA A 354 17.74 -7.57 13.00
N LYS A 355 17.26 -6.54 13.70
CA LYS A 355 18.07 -5.37 14.08
C LYS A 355 18.92 -5.62 15.34
N GLU A 356 18.49 -6.54 16.19
CA GLU A 356 19.18 -6.91 17.43
C GLU A 356 20.32 -7.91 17.19
N ALA A 357 20.14 -8.85 16.25
CA ALA A 357 21.17 -9.79 15.80
C ALA A 357 22.34 -9.07 15.10
#